data_AF-A0A1Q5PNK3-F1
#
_entry.id   AF-A0A1Q5PNK3-F1
#
_cell.length_a   1.000
_cell.length_b   1.000
_cell.length_c   1.000
_cell.angle_alpha   90.00
_cell.angle_beta   90.00
_cell.angle_gamma   90.00
#
_symmetry.space_group_name_H-M   'P 1'
#
loop_
_entity.id
_entity.type
_entity.pdbx_description
1 polymer ?
#
loop_
_entity_poly.entity_id
_entity_poly.type
_entity_poly.pdbx_seq_one_letter_code
_entity_poly.pdbx_strand_id
1 'polypeptide(L)'
;MSENQIPTPTPEAAEPAKTAETEASVTPTPVALTAAEQSNSQFGRIDADGTVWVRDGESERQIGQYADGVPEDGLELYIRRFLDLEAQVKLFSDRLPNLSPKDIDSTLSSLKQQLEEPAAVGDLPALRQRLESIASQAEQRKEEARAARAAAREQALAERTKIVEAAEALANQDPERTQWKNSGQQLRDLLDQWKQAQKRGPKLERSAEDALWKRFSASRTLFDRQRRQFFSALDARQAEVKATKEKLIAEAEALSTSTDWGATSAAYRGLMDQWKAAGRSSRKDDDALWERFRDAQQKFFDARKAANSAMDEEFTENLKQKEALLEKAEAILPVTDIEAAKAALRPLQDQWDAIGRVPRNDVKRIEGRMRAVEEAIRNAEEEVWRKSNPETKARAEGMLGQLEALIEQIDADIEKAKADGDQKSLAELESARSARVAWLEQIKNNVD
;
A
#
# COMPACT_ATOMS: atom_id res chain seq x y z
N MET A 1 60.01 -20.31 -7.75
CA MET A 1 60.18 -18.97 -8.32
C MET A 1 60.18 -18.01 -7.16
N SER A 2 61.39 -17.69 -6.70
CA SER A 2 61.64 -16.70 -5.66
C SER A 2 61.32 -15.32 -6.19
N GLU A 3 60.68 -14.47 -5.39
CA GLU A 3 61.12 -13.08 -5.31
C GLU A 3 60.73 -12.47 -3.97
N ASN A 4 61.65 -11.64 -3.52
CA ASN A 4 61.94 -11.22 -2.18
C ASN A 4 61.40 -9.79 -2.03
N GLN A 5 60.67 -9.47 -0.96
CA GLN A 5 60.36 -8.06 -0.64
C GLN A 5 60.66 -7.77 0.83
N ILE A 6 61.58 -6.81 0.97
CA ILE A 6 62.30 -6.35 2.15
C ILE A 6 61.46 -5.28 2.86
N PRO A 7 61.46 -5.21 4.21
CA PRO A 7 60.78 -4.15 4.97
C PRO A 7 61.61 -2.84 5.04
N THR A 8 60.91 -1.72 5.00
CA THR A 8 61.45 -0.34 5.11
C THR A 8 61.69 0.06 6.58
N PRO A 9 62.82 0.73 6.90
CA PRO A 9 63.11 1.22 8.25
C PRO A 9 62.61 2.65 8.54
N THR A 10 62.33 2.86 9.83
CA THR A 10 61.99 4.12 10.53
C THR A 10 63.11 5.17 10.44
N PRO A 11 62.81 6.47 10.28
CA PRO A 11 63.82 7.52 10.31
C PRO A 11 64.23 7.92 11.73
N GLU A 12 65.55 7.99 11.86
CA GLU A 12 66.39 8.39 12.99
C GLU A 12 66.31 9.91 13.23
N ALA A 13 66.17 10.29 14.50
CA ALA A 13 66.09 11.68 14.94
C ALA A 13 67.50 12.27 15.13
N ALA A 14 67.69 13.47 14.59
CA ALA A 14 68.94 14.22 14.58
C ALA A 14 69.34 14.76 15.96
N GLU A 15 70.64 14.66 16.27
CA GLU A 15 71.34 15.43 17.30
C GLU A 15 71.28 16.95 17.03
N PRO A 16 71.31 17.75 18.10
CA PRO A 16 72.09 18.98 18.06
C PRO A 16 73.14 19.07 19.17
N ALA A 17 74.38 19.29 18.72
CA ALA A 17 75.39 20.23 19.21
C ALA A 17 75.63 20.38 20.73
N LYS A 18 76.78 19.82 21.15
CA LYS A 18 77.58 20.27 22.30
C LYS A 18 77.80 21.79 22.25
N THR A 19 77.32 22.49 23.27
CA THR A 19 77.75 23.84 23.63
C THR A 19 78.55 23.75 24.93
N ALA A 20 79.70 24.41 24.95
CA ALA A 20 80.67 24.38 26.02
C ALA A 20 80.12 25.01 27.31
N GLU A 21 80.12 24.23 28.39
CA GLU A 21 79.99 24.76 29.75
C GLU A 21 81.25 25.56 30.07
N THR A 22 81.05 26.86 30.26
CA THR A 22 82.06 27.74 30.83
C THR A 22 81.87 27.66 32.34
N GLU A 23 82.83 27.06 33.05
CA GLU A 23 82.90 27.08 34.51
C GLU A 23 83.05 28.53 34.99
N ALA A 24 81.93 29.16 35.34
CA ALA A 24 81.92 30.37 36.16
C ALA A 24 81.81 29.92 37.62
N SER A 25 82.93 30.02 38.34
CA SER A 25 82.94 29.92 39.80
C SER A 25 82.16 31.10 40.38
N VAL A 26 80.96 30.83 40.88
CA VAL A 26 80.20 31.79 41.67
C VAL A 26 80.54 31.50 43.13
N THR A 27 81.36 32.35 43.73
CA THR A 27 81.50 32.43 45.18
C THR A 27 80.14 32.74 45.80
N PRO A 28 79.68 32.02 46.84
CA PRO A 28 78.43 32.35 47.49
C PRO A 28 78.57 33.71 48.18
N THR A 29 77.80 34.68 47.70
CA THR A 29 77.52 35.92 48.43
C THR A 29 76.46 35.58 49.47
N PRO A 30 76.55 36.01 50.74
CA PRO A 30 75.52 35.74 51.73
C PRO A 30 74.21 36.40 51.26
N VAL A 31 73.22 35.58 50.94
CA VAL A 31 71.88 36.03 50.54
C VAL A 31 71.21 36.53 51.82
N ALA A 32 70.94 37.83 51.88
CA ALA A 32 70.15 38.38 52.98
C ALA A 32 68.78 37.70 53.03
N LEU A 33 68.39 37.21 54.22
CA LEU A 33 67.08 36.62 54.49
C LEU A 33 65.95 37.50 53.90
N THR A 34 65.07 36.88 53.12
CA THR A 34 63.84 37.52 52.61
C THR A 34 62.97 38.02 53.76
N ALA A 35 62.10 39.01 53.52
CA ALA A 35 61.24 39.57 54.57
C ALA A 35 60.37 38.50 55.28
N ALA A 36 59.99 37.42 54.57
CA ALA A 36 59.29 36.28 55.13
C ALA A 36 60.19 35.46 56.08
N GLU A 37 61.44 35.23 55.71
CA GLU A 37 62.42 34.54 56.57
C GLU A 37 62.77 35.34 57.84
N GLN A 38 62.81 36.68 57.74
CA GLN A 38 62.98 37.57 58.90
C GLN A 38 61.77 37.57 59.84
N SER A 39 60.55 37.46 59.31
CA SER A 39 59.34 37.38 60.14
C SER A 39 59.17 36.02 60.81
N ASN A 40 59.66 34.94 60.19
CA ASN A 40 59.55 33.59 60.71
C ASN A 40 60.61 33.25 61.76
N SER A 41 61.76 33.94 61.74
CA SER A 41 62.83 33.75 62.73
C SER A 41 62.39 34.07 64.17
N GLN A 42 61.38 34.92 64.36
CA GLN A 42 60.81 35.23 65.69
C GLN A 42 60.15 34.02 66.38
N PHE A 43 59.84 32.97 65.62
CA PHE A 43 59.20 31.75 66.13
C PHE A 43 60.23 30.67 66.50
N GLY A 44 61.53 30.93 66.38
CA GLY A 44 62.57 29.96 66.74
C GLY A 44 63.74 30.60 67.45
N ARG A 45 64.41 29.82 68.29
CA ARG A 45 65.67 30.22 68.95
C ARG A 45 66.67 29.08 68.91
N ILE A 46 67.94 29.43 68.88
CA ILE A 46 69.05 28.47 68.98
C ILE A 46 69.82 28.79 70.26
N ASP A 47 70.00 27.80 71.12
CA ASP A 47 70.78 27.92 72.33
C ASP A 47 72.30 27.81 72.05
N ALA A 48 73.12 28.26 72.99
CA ALA A 48 74.58 28.29 72.83
C ALA A 48 75.23 26.90 72.66
N ASP A 49 74.50 25.84 72.99
CA ASP A 49 74.86 24.43 72.84
C ASP A 49 74.45 23.84 71.47
N GLY A 50 73.90 24.66 70.56
CA GLY A 50 73.45 24.25 69.24
C GLY A 50 72.02 23.70 69.18
N THR A 51 71.27 23.71 70.29
CA THR A 51 69.90 23.18 70.35
C THR A 51 68.91 24.15 69.72
N VAL A 52 68.10 23.67 68.75
CA VAL A 52 67.09 24.47 68.03
C VAL A 52 65.72 24.24 68.64
N TRP A 53 65.07 25.32 69.04
CA TRP A 53 63.72 25.35 69.60
C TRP A 53 62.77 26.09 68.67
N VAL A 54 61.53 25.60 68.58
CA VAL A 54 60.41 26.30 67.95
C VAL A 54 59.38 26.68 68.99
N ARG A 55 58.79 27.87 68.84
CA ARG A 55 57.60 28.29 69.58
C ARG A 55 56.35 27.84 68.83
N ASP A 56 55.70 26.82 69.36
CA ASP A 56 54.43 26.29 68.87
C ASP A 56 53.30 26.75 69.81
N GLY A 57 52.69 27.88 69.46
CA GLY A 57 51.70 28.56 70.30
C GLY A 57 52.29 29.09 71.61
N GLU A 58 51.84 28.53 72.73
CA GLU A 58 52.32 28.85 74.09
C GLU A 58 53.46 27.93 74.57
N SER A 59 53.80 26.90 73.78
CA SER A 59 54.80 25.89 74.13
C SER A 59 56.09 26.05 73.31
N GLU A 60 57.25 25.76 73.91
CA GLU A 60 58.52 25.63 73.21
C GLU A 60 58.88 24.15 73.05
N ARG A 61 59.28 23.76 71.84
CA ARG A 61 59.63 22.36 71.51
C ARG A 61 60.99 22.29 70.84
N GLN A 62 61.82 21.35 71.29
CA GLN A 62 63.09 21.05 70.64
C GLN A 62 62.85 20.35 69.31
N ILE A 63 63.44 20.85 68.23
CA ILE A 63 63.25 20.35 66.85
C ILE A 63 64.55 19.93 66.17
N GLY A 64 65.70 20.15 66.82
CA GLY A 64 66.99 19.64 66.36
C GLY A 64 68.15 20.15 67.20
N GLN A 65 69.36 19.74 66.84
CA GLN A 65 70.61 20.17 67.46
C GLN A 65 71.74 20.12 66.42
N TYR A 66 72.62 21.12 66.44
CA TYR A 66 73.84 21.15 65.63
C TYR A 66 75.03 20.58 66.42
N ALA A 67 75.66 19.53 65.90
CA ALA A 67 76.79 18.87 66.56
C ALA A 67 78.13 19.61 66.40
N ASP A 68 78.30 20.36 65.30
CA ASP A 68 79.55 21.04 64.91
C ASP A 68 79.41 22.57 64.96
N GLY A 69 78.99 23.09 66.12
CA GLY A 69 78.80 24.53 66.35
C GLY A 69 77.53 25.12 65.70
N VAL A 70 77.13 26.31 66.12
CA VAL A 70 75.97 27.03 65.57
C VAL A 70 76.37 27.72 64.27
N PRO A 71 75.77 27.37 63.11
CA PRO A 71 75.98 28.11 61.87
C PRO A 71 75.45 29.54 61.98
N GLU A 72 76.06 30.52 61.28
CA GLU A 72 75.58 31.92 61.28
C GLU A 72 74.09 32.03 60.87
N ASP A 73 73.63 31.16 59.95
CA ASP A 73 72.24 31.08 59.48
C ASP A 73 71.50 29.80 59.97
N GLY A 74 71.76 29.35 61.20
CA GLY A 74 71.27 28.07 61.72
C GLY A 74 69.73 27.87 61.72
N LEU A 75 68.93 28.93 61.66
CA LEU A 75 67.46 28.81 61.57
C LEU A 75 66.95 28.68 60.13
N GLU A 76 67.74 29.04 59.12
CA GLU A 76 67.30 29.18 57.74
C GLU A 76 66.76 27.86 57.17
N LEU A 77 67.41 26.73 57.48
CA LEU A 77 66.95 25.40 57.07
C LEU A 77 65.54 25.08 57.59
N TYR A 78 65.27 25.41 58.86
CA TYR A 78 63.99 25.14 59.50
C TYR A 78 62.90 26.11 59.05
N ILE A 79 63.26 27.34 58.71
CA ILE A 79 62.36 28.33 58.10
C ILE A 79 61.98 27.91 56.68
N ARG A 80 62.94 27.45 55.86
CA ARG A 80 62.65 26.91 54.52
C ARG A 80 61.69 25.72 54.58
N ARG A 81 61.87 24.81 55.54
CA ARG A 81 60.92 23.70 55.77
C ARG A 81 59.50 24.19 56.11
N PHE A 82 59.37 25.29 56.86
CA PHE A 82 58.05 25.89 57.13
C PHE A 82 57.43 26.46 55.85
N LEU A 83 58.21 27.20 55.05
CA LEU A 83 57.75 27.75 53.76
C LEU A 83 57.35 26.65 52.78
N ASP A 84 58.03 25.51 52.78
CA ASP A 84 57.67 24.34 51.98
C ASP A 84 56.31 23.76 52.42
N LEU A 85 56.05 23.65 53.72
CA LEU A 85 54.75 23.20 54.25
C LEU A 85 53.64 24.20 53.92
N GLU A 86 53.90 25.51 54.05
CA GLU A 86 52.96 26.55 53.65
C GLU A 86 52.63 26.47 52.15
N ALA A 87 53.66 26.28 51.31
CA ALA A 87 53.49 26.10 49.87
C ALA A 87 52.66 24.84 49.54
N GLN A 88 52.85 23.74 50.27
CA GLN A 88 52.05 22.53 50.11
C GLN A 88 50.58 22.74 50.50
N VAL A 89 50.31 23.42 51.62
CA VAL A 89 48.95 23.77 52.06
C VAL A 89 48.27 24.69 51.04
N LYS A 90 49.00 25.68 50.51
CA LYS A 90 48.51 26.56 49.45
C LYS A 90 48.20 25.78 48.17
N LEU A 91 49.11 24.92 47.73
CA LEU A 91 48.93 24.07 46.54
C LEU A 91 47.70 23.16 46.68
N PHE A 92 47.47 22.60 47.87
CA PHE A 92 46.28 21.81 48.12
C PHE A 92 44.99 22.65 47.99
N SER A 93 44.97 23.84 48.57
CA SER A 93 43.86 24.79 48.43
C SER A 93 43.58 25.12 46.95
N ASP A 94 44.62 25.41 46.17
CA ASP A 94 44.49 25.77 44.75
C ASP A 94 44.01 24.60 43.89
N ARG A 95 44.40 23.36 44.25
CA ARG A 95 44.00 22.14 43.54
C ARG A 95 42.65 21.59 43.98
N LEU A 96 42.15 21.97 45.16
CA LEU A 96 40.94 21.45 45.78
C LEU A 96 39.72 21.39 44.84
N PRO A 97 39.43 22.40 43.99
CA PRO A 97 38.29 22.36 43.08
C PRO A 97 38.31 21.16 42.10
N ASN A 98 39.51 20.67 41.75
CA ASN A 98 39.72 19.65 40.72
C ASN A 98 40.08 18.26 41.28
N LEU A 99 40.28 18.14 42.60
CA LEU A 99 40.66 16.87 43.23
C LEU A 99 39.46 15.92 43.40
N SER A 100 39.73 14.62 43.31
CA SER A 100 38.72 13.61 43.64
C SER A 100 38.56 13.47 45.15
N PRO A 101 37.41 13.02 45.67
CA PRO A 101 37.22 12.81 47.11
C PRO A 101 38.32 11.96 47.77
N LYS A 102 38.81 10.94 47.05
CA LYS A 102 39.90 10.07 47.54
C LYS A 102 41.22 10.82 47.65
N ASP A 103 41.54 11.66 46.67
CA ASP A 103 42.78 12.44 46.66
C ASP A 103 42.73 13.57 47.69
N ILE A 104 41.53 14.11 47.94
CA ILE A 104 41.27 15.05 49.03
C ILE A 104 41.59 14.39 50.37
N ASP A 105 41.04 13.19 50.63
CA ASP A 105 41.25 12.47 51.88
C ASP A 105 42.72 12.10 52.10
N SER A 106 43.42 11.62 51.06
CA SER A 106 44.84 11.26 51.16
C SER A 106 45.74 12.48 51.38
N THR A 107 45.48 13.59 50.66
CA THR A 107 46.27 14.82 50.79
C THR A 107 46.07 15.45 52.16
N LEU A 108 44.82 15.51 52.66
CA LEU A 108 44.51 15.98 54.00
C LEU A 108 45.20 15.13 55.07
N SER A 109 45.16 13.79 54.95
CA SER A 109 45.83 12.90 55.89
C SER A 109 47.34 13.14 55.93
N SER A 110 47.97 13.28 54.76
CA SER A 110 49.41 13.56 54.66
C SER A 110 49.78 14.92 55.27
N LEU A 111 49.02 15.98 54.95
CA LEU A 111 49.27 17.32 55.48
C LEU A 111 49.05 17.38 56.99
N LYS A 112 48.01 16.72 57.51
CA LYS A 112 47.76 16.62 58.96
C LYS A 112 48.93 15.94 59.68
N GLN A 113 49.44 14.84 59.14
CA GLN A 113 50.59 14.14 59.71
C GLN A 113 51.87 15.00 59.67
N GLN A 114 52.13 15.69 58.56
CA GLN A 114 53.29 16.57 58.42
C GLN A 114 53.22 17.81 59.34
N LEU A 115 52.01 18.26 59.69
CA LEU A 115 51.77 19.43 60.54
C LEU A 115 51.52 19.10 62.01
N GLU A 116 51.61 17.82 62.41
CA GLU A 116 51.47 17.41 63.81
C GLU A 116 52.64 17.96 64.64
N GLU A 117 53.87 17.54 64.33
CA GLU A 117 55.09 18.00 65.02
C GLU A 117 56.25 18.31 64.04
N PRO A 118 56.07 19.24 63.08
CA PRO A 118 57.09 19.51 62.07
C PRO A 118 58.38 20.04 62.69
N ALA A 119 59.53 19.57 62.19
CA ALA A 119 60.83 20.17 62.47
C ALA A 119 61.04 21.40 61.57
N ALA A 120 60.28 22.46 61.85
CA ALA A 120 60.23 23.70 61.08
C ALA A 120 60.02 24.91 62.01
N VAL A 121 60.44 26.11 61.59
CA VAL A 121 60.35 27.36 62.37
C VAL A 121 59.50 28.38 61.60
N GLY A 122 58.35 28.76 62.19
CA GLY A 122 57.39 29.70 61.63
C GLY A 122 56.07 29.68 62.42
N ASP A 123 55.04 30.36 61.94
CA ASP A 123 53.71 30.38 62.58
C ASP A 123 52.93 29.07 62.34
N LEU A 124 53.33 28.01 63.05
CA LEU A 124 52.70 26.69 62.99
C LEU A 124 51.21 26.71 63.39
N PRO A 125 50.78 27.45 64.45
CA PRO A 125 49.36 27.58 64.78
C PRO A 125 48.53 28.16 63.64
N ALA A 126 48.99 29.25 63.00
CA ALA A 126 48.27 29.84 61.87
C ALA A 126 48.20 28.88 60.67
N LEU A 127 49.27 28.14 60.39
CA LEU A 127 49.29 27.16 59.29
C LEU A 127 48.32 25.98 59.55
N ARG A 128 48.23 25.47 60.79
CA ARG A 128 47.23 24.46 61.18
C ARG A 128 45.80 24.99 61.06
N GLN A 129 45.55 26.24 61.48
CA GLN A 129 44.23 26.88 61.33
C GLN A 129 43.84 27.03 59.85
N ARG A 130 44.80 27.37 58.99
CA ARG A 130 44.59 27.44 57.54
C ARG A 130 44.25 26.07 56.96
N LEU A 131 44.94 25.02 57.37
CA LEU A 131 44.63 23.64 56.97
C LEU A 131 43.21 23.23 57.41
N GLU A 132 42.78 23.61 58.61
CA GLU A 132 41.42 23.28 59.11
C GLU A 132 40.32 24.01 58.32
N SER A 133 40.56 25.27 57.93
CA SER A 133 39.67 26.00 57.01
C SER A 133 39.58 25.30 55.66
N ILE A 134 40.70 24.86 55.10
CA ILE A 134 40.73 24.10 53.84
C ILE A 134 40.05 22.73 54.02
N ALA A 135 40.18 22.08 55.17
CA ALA A 135 39.50 20.81 55.47
C ALA A 135 37.97 20.97 55.46
N SER A 136 37.45 22.09 55.99
CA SER A 136 36.03 22.42 55.92
C SER A 136 35.55 22.61 54.47
N GLN A 137 36.32 23.35 53.65
CA GLN A 137 36.04 23.51 52.21
C GLN A 137 36.11 22.17 51.46
N ALA A 138 37.03 21.30 51.88
CA ALA A 138 37.21 19.98 51.31
C ALA A 138 36.02 19.05 51.57
N GLU A 139 35.42 19.09 52.77
CA GLU A 139 34.17 18.38 53.04
C GLU A 139 33.02 18.85 52.15
N GLN A 140 32.85 20.18 52.02
CA GLN A 140 31.84 20.75 51.13
C GLN A 140 32.05 20.27 49.68
N ARG A 141 33.30 20.31 49.19
CA ARG A 141 33.65 19.84 47.85
C ARG A 141 33.36 18.35 47.65
N LYS A 142 33.57 17.52 48.68
CA LYS A 142 33.26 16.09 48.68
C LYS A 142 31.76 15.83 48.63
N GLU A 143 30.95 16.59 49.38
CA GLU A 143 29.49 16.50 49.31
C GLU A 143 28.96 16.93 47.93
N GLU A 144 29.46 18.04 47.38
CA GLU A 144 29.13 18.49 46.02
C GLU A 144 29.51 17.43 44.97
N ALA A 145 30.69 16.81 45.09
CA ALA A 145 31.11 15.72 44.20
C ALA A 145 30.19 14.49 44.31
N ARG A 146 29.76 14.13 45.54
CA ARG A 146 28.86 13.01 45.79
C ARG A 146 27.47 13.29 45.23
N ALA A 147 26.93 14.48 45.45
CA ALA A 147 25.66 14.94 44.91
C ALA A 147 25.67 14.96 43.38
N ALA A 148 26.72 15.53 42.75
CA ALA A 148 26.87 15.55 41.30
C ALA A 148 26.94 14.13 40.70
N ARG A 149 27.67 13.20 41.34
CA ARG A 149 27.72 11.80 40.92
C ARG A 149 26.38 11.09 41.09
N ALA A 150 25.62 11.40 42.14
CA ALA A 150 24.28 10.85 42.35
C ALA A 150 23.31 11.35 41.29
N ALA A 151 23.27 12.65 41.04
CA ALA A 151 22.46 13.26 39.98
C ALA A 151 22.81 12.70 38.59
N ALA A 152 24.09 12.53 38.28
CA ALA A 152 24.52 11.93 37.00
C ALA A 152 24.03 10.47 36.85
N ARG A 153 24.03 9.68 37.92
CA ARG A 153 23.47 8.30 37.90
C ARG A 153 21.96 8.32 37.72
N GLU A 154 21.25 9.23 38.38
CA GLU A 154 19.80 9.36 38.23
C GLU A 154 19.43 9.77 36.79
N GLN A 155 20.13 10.73 36.21
CA GLN A 155 19.97 11.12 34.81
C GLN A 155 20.23 9.95 33.86
N ALA A 156 21.34 9.22 34.06
CA ALA A 156 21.67 8.06 33.24
C ALA A 156 20.63 6.92 33.36
N LEU A 157 20.06 6.72 34.55
CA LEU A 157 18.97 5.78 34.76
C LEU A 157 17.71 6.23 33.99
N ALA A 158 17.36 7.52 34.06
CA ALA A 158 16.21 8.08 33.36
C ALA A 158 16.37 7.99 31.83
N GLU A 159 17.54 8.32 31.29
CA GLU A 159 17.84 8.21 29.85
C GLU A 159 17.75 6.76 29.36
N ARG A 160 18.34 5.82 30.09
CA ARG A 160 18.25 4.39 29.75
C ARG A 160 16.81 3.88 29.87
N THR A 161 16.06 4.36 30.84
CA THR A 161 14.62 4.02 30.97
C THR A 161 13.83 4.50 29.76
N LYS A 162 14.06 5.73 29.28
CA LYS A 162 13.41 6.23 28.05
C LYS A 162 13.71 5.38 26.82
N ILE A 163 14.94 4.87 26.69
CA ILE A 163 15.31 3.96 25.58
C ILE A 163 14.49 2.67 25.64
N VAL A 164 14.31 2.11 26.85
CA VAL A 164 13.51 0.89 27.07
C VAL A 164 12.03 1.15 26.78
N GLU A 165 11.47 2.24 27.30
CA GLU A 165 10.06 2.60 27.07
C GLU A 165 9.76 2.86 25.59
N ALA A 166 10.69 3.48 24.86
CA ALA A 166 10.56 3.63 23.41
C ALA A 166 10.55 2.29 22.67
N ALA A 167 11.39 1.33 23.10
CA ALA A 167 11.40 -0.02 22.54
C ALA A 167 10.12 -0.79 22.87
N GLU A 168 9.60 -0.64 24.08
CA GLU A 168 8.31 -1.21 24.52
C GLU A 168 7.15 -0.62 23.72
N ALA A 169 7.14 0.70 23.48
CA ALA A 169 6.14 1.36 22.67
C ALA A 169 6.14 0.83 21.24
N LEU A 170 7.31 0.62 20.63
CA LEU A 170 7.44 0.01 19.30
C LEU A 170 6.95 -1.44 19.25
N ALA A 171 7.26 -2.23 20.28
CA ALA A 171 6.87 -3.64 20.35
C ALA A 171 5.38 -3.86 20.63
N ASN A 172 4.68 -2.86 21.17
CA ASN A 172 3.24 -2.91 21.46
C ASN A 172 2.38 -2.19 20.40
N GLN A 173 2.97 -1.77 19.29
CA GLN A 173 2.20 -1.23 18.16
C GLN A 173 1.28 -2.30 17.57
N ASP A 174 0.13 -1.88 17.07
CA ASP A 174 -0.78 -2.75 16.32
C ASP A 174 -0.05 -3.33 15.10
N PRO A 175 0.11 -4.67 14.99
CA PRO A 175 0.79 -5.31 13.88
C PRO A 175 0.27 -4.90 12.50
N GLU A 176 -1.03 -4.59 12.36
CA GLU A 176 -1.64 -4.20 11.08
C GLU A 176 -1.28 -2.77 10.65
N ARG A 177 -0.98 -1.90 11.61
CA ARG A 177 -0.64 -0.48 11.37
C ARG A 177 0.87 -0.22 11.44
N THR A 178 1.64 -1.22 11.84
CA THR A 178 3.08 -1.09 12.07
C THR A 178 3.84 -1.00 10.76
N GLN A 179 4.66 0.05 10.61
CA GLN A 179 5.62 0.15 9.52
C GLN A 179 6.87 -0.68 9.84
N TRP A 180 6.82 -1.99 9.61
CA TRP A 180 7.84 -2.96 10.05
C TRP A 180 9.28 -2.59 9.69
N LYS A 181 9.51 -2.00 8.51
CA LYS A 181 10.84 -1.56 8.08
C LYS A 181 11.37 -0.40 8.93
N ASN A 182 10.53 0.60 9.18
CA ASN A 182 10.89 1.82 9.91
C ASN A 182 10.99 1.54 11.41
N SER A 183 9.98 0.89 12.00
CA SER A 183 10.02 0.48 13.41
C SER A 183 11.19 -0.47 13.69
N GLY A 184 11.52 -1.36 12.75
CA GLY A 184 12.69 -2.24 12.85
C GLY A 184 14.05 -1.54 12.69
N GLN A 185 14.10 -0.37 12.03
CA GLN A 185 15.28 0.49 12.04
C GLN A 185 15.38 1.24 13.37
N GLN A 186 14.29 1.86 13.83
CA GLN A 186 14.23 2.58 15.10
C GLN A 186 14.65 1.68 16.28
N LEU A 187 14.20 0.41 16.30
CA LEU A 187 14.61 -0.54 17.34
C LEU A 187 16.11 -0.88 17.31
N ARG A 188 16.74 -0.88 16.12
CA ARG A 188 18.19 -1.03 15.99
C ARG A 188 18.92 0.21 16.48
N ASP A 189 18.42 1.39 16.16
CA ASP A 189 18.99 2.66 16.62
C ASP A 189 18.91 2.78 18.16
N LEU A 190 17.80 2.36 18.76
CA LEU A 190 17.64 2.30 20.22
C LEU A 190 18.63 1.34 20.89
N LEU A 191 18.93 0.19 20.27
CA LEU A 191 19.95 -0.72 20.77
C LEU A 191 21.34 -0.08 20.75
N ASP A 192 21.65 0.69 19.70
CA ASP A 192 22.93 1.37 19.61
C ASP A 192 23.01 2.56 20.59
N GLN A 193 21.92 3.29 20.80
CA GLN A 193 21.81 4.30 21.87
C GLN A 193 22.04 3.67 23.26
N TRP A 194 21.43 2.50 23.53
CA TRP A 194 21.65 1.76 24.78
C TRP A 194 23.13 1.41 24.98
N LYS A 195 23.79 0.84 23.96
CA LYS A 195 25.23 0.50 24.02
C LYS A 195 26.10 1.74 24.25
N GLN A 196 25.77 2.86 23.61
CA GLN A 196 26.50 4.12 23.80
C GLN A 196 26.32 4.66 25.22
N ALA A 197 25.10 4.62 25.77
CA ALA A 197 24.79 5.02 27.13
C ALA A 197 25.50 4.15 28.19
N GLN A 198 25.67 2.85 27.92
CA GLN A 198 26.49 1.96 28.77
C GLN A 198 27.99 2.25 28.67
N LYS A 199 28.51 2.53 27.47
CA LYS A 199 29.95 2.75 27.26
C LYS A 199 30.44 4.10 27.76
N ARG A 200 29.64 5.16 27.58
CA ARG A 200 30.04 6.56 27.86
C ARG A 200 29.43 7.13 29.14
N GLY A 201 28.32 6.57 29.61
CA GLY A 201 27.59 7.08 30.77
C GLY A 201 28.16 6.62 32.12
N PRO A 202 27.68 7.21 33.22
CA PRO A 202 27.93 6.71 34.57
C PRO A 202 27.57 5.21 34.70
N LYS A 203 28.35 4.48 35.49
CA LYS A 203 28.01 3.11 35.87
C LYS A 203 26.80 3.14 36.79
N LEU A 204 25.75 2.41 36.44
CA LEU A 204 24.58 2.24 37.29
C LEU A 204 24.76 0.99 38.16
N GLU A 205 23.82 0.81 39.08
CA GLU A 205 23.74 -0.41 39.88
C GLU A 205 23.35 -1.58 38.96
N ARG A 206 23.98 -2.74 39.19
CA ARG A 206 23.90 -3.88 38.28
C ARG A 206 22.48 -4.44 38.16
N SER A 207 21.74 -4.55 39.26
CA SER A 207 20.36 -5.03 39.25
C SER A 207 19.43 -4.12 38.43
N ALA A 208 19.62 -2.80 38.51
CA ALA A 208 18.87 -1.83 37.71
C ALA A 208 19.19 -1.96 36.21
N GLU A 209 20.46 -2.11 35.84
CA GLU A 209 20.87 -2.34 34.45
C GLU A 209 20.30 -3.66 33.90
N ASP A 210 20.40 -4.74 34.67
CA ASP A 210 19.91 -6.07 34.29
C ASP A 210 18.38 -6.06 34.11
N ALA A 211 17.64 -5.37 34.98
CA ALA A 211 16.19 -5.23 34.87
C ALA A 211 15.77 -4.45 33.60
N LEU A 212 16.42 -3.33 33.31
CA LEU A 212 16.17 -2.55 32.10
C LEU A 212 16.55 -3.33 30.83
N TRP A 213 17.69 -4.03 30.86
CA TRP A 213 18.11 -4.87 29.73
C TRP A 213 17.13 -6.01 29.46
N LYS A 214 16.61 -6.67 30.51
CA LYS A 214 15.59 -7.72 30.38
C LYS A 214 14.34 -7.19 29.67
N ARG A 215 13.85 -6.01 30.05
CA ARG A 215 12.70 -5.33 29.41
C ARG A 215 12.98 -5.00 27.94
N PHE A 216 14.15 -4.44 27.65
CA PHE A 216 14.56 -4.12 26.28
C PHE A 216 14.62 -5.36 25.38
N SER A 217 15.29 -6.42 25.87
CA SER A 217 15.43 -7.68 25.15
C SER A 217 14.08 -8.34 24.89
N ALA A 218 13.20 -8.37 25.89
CA ALA A 218 11.84 -8.89 25.75
C ALA A 218 11.03 -8.13 24.69
N SER A 219 11.12 -6.80 24.67
CA SER A 219 10.46 -5.95 23.67
C SER A 219 10.94 -6.28 22.26
N ARG A 220 12.25 -6.49 22.08
CA ARG A 220 12.81 -6.88 20.78
C ARG A 220 12.34 -8.27 20.34
N THR A 221 12.33 -9.24 21.25
CA THR A 221 11.81 -10.59 20.95
C THR A 221 10.32 -10.56 20.60
N LEU A 222 9.52 -9.72 21.28
CA LEU A 222 8.11 -9.52 20.97
C LEU A 222 7.94 -8.94 19.56
N PHE A 223 8.64 -7.85 19.24
CA PHE A 223 8.61 -7.22 17.92
C PHE A 223 8.98 -8.18 16.78
N ASP A 224 10.09 -8.92 16.92
CA ASP A 224 10.53 -9.88 15.91
C ASP A 224 9.53 -11.01 15.69
N ARG A 225 8.89 -11.50 16.78
CA ARG A 225 7.84 -12.53 16.70
C ARG A 225 6.60 -12.02 16.00
N GLN A 226 6.09 -10.84 16.37
CA GLN A 226 4.92 -10.24 15.72
C GLN A 226 5.19 -9.97 14.24
N ARG A 227 6.39 -9.47 13.89
CA ARG A 227 6.79 -9.26 12.50
C ARG A 227 6.72 -10.55 11.70
N ARG A 228 7.29 -11.63 12.23
CA ARG A 228 7.26 -12.95 11.57
C ARG A 228 5.83 -13.46 11.40
N GLN A 229 5.01 -13.35 12.44
CA GLN A 229 3.60 -13.77 12.38
C GLN A 229 2.81 -12.97 11.35
N PHE A 230 2.99 -11.64 11.31
CA PHE A 230 2.32 -10.77 10.35
C PHE A 230 2.65 -11.14 8.91
N PHE A 231 3.94 -11.27 8.56
CA PHE A 231 4.33 -11.63 7.19
C PHE A 231 3.93 -13.06 6.85
N SER A 232 4.02 -14.00 7.79
CA SER A 232 3.52 -15.37 7.56
C SER A 232 2.01 -15.42 7.30
N ALA A 233 1.21 -14.62 8.02
CA ALA A 233 -0.24 -14.54 7.82
C ALA A 233 -0.58 -13.85 6.49
N LEU A 234 0.16 -12.79 6.15
CA LEU A 234 0.02 -12.09 4.86
C LEU A 234 0.36 -13.01 3.68
N ASP A 235 1.45 -13.77 3.77
CA ASP A 235 1.85 -14.74 2.75
C ASP A 235 0.82 -15.87 2.62
N ALA A 236 0.31 -16.39 3.75
CA ALA A 236 -0.73 -17.42 3.74
C ALA A 236 -2.02 -16.92 3.08
N ARG A 237 -2.47 -15.70 3.40
CA ARG A 237 -3.63 -15.07 2.78
C ARG A 237 -3.42 -14.87 1.27
N GLN A 238 -2.25 -14.41 0.86
CA GLN A 238 -1.94 -14.25 -0.57
C GLN A 238 -1.92 -15.60 -1.30
N ALA A 239 -1.39 -16.66 -0.67
CA ALA A 239 -1.40 -18.00 -1.22
C ALA A 239 -2.83 -18.56 -1.38
N GLU A 240 -3.73 -18.29 -0.43
CA GLU A 240 -5.15 -18.67 -0.52
C GLU A 240 -5.86 -17.95 -1.69
N VAL A 241 -5.63 -16.64 -1.84
CA VAL A 241 -6.17 -15.86 -2.97
C VAL A 241 -5.64 -16.40 -4.30
N LYS A 242 -4.34 -16.69 -4.38
CA LYS A 242 -3.71 -17.26 -5.57
C LYS A 242 -4.31 -18.62 -5.92
N ALA A 243 -4.41 -19.53 -4.96
CA ALA A 243 -5.01 -20.85 -5.16
C ALA A 243 -6.47 -20.76 -5.61
N THR A 244 -7.24 -19.80 -5.06
CA THR A 244 -8.62 -19.55 -5.50
C THR A 244 -8.67 -19.08 -6.95
N LYS A 245 -7.82 -18.11 -7.33
CA LYS A 245 -7.74 -17.62 -8.71
C LYS A 245 -7.27 -18.70 -9.70
N GLU A 246 -6.33 -19.55 -9.30
CA GLU A 246 -5.88 -20.69 -10.10
C GLU A 246 -7.02 -21.69 -10.38
N LYS A 247 -7.89 -21.96 -9.40
CA LYS A 247 -9.10 -22.78 -9.62
C LYS A 247 -10.07 -22.12 -10.61
N LEU A 248 -10.32 -20.81 -10.46
CA LEU A 248 -11.19 -20.07 -11.38
C LEU A 248 -10.64 -20.06 -12.81
N ILE A 249 -9.30 -19.98 -12.96
CA ILE A 249 -8.63 -20.09 -14.26
C ILE A 249 -8.82 -21.49 -14.84
N ALA A 250 -8.63 -22.56 -14.06
CA ALA A 250 -8.84 -23.92 -14.54
C ALA A 250 -10.30 -24.15 -15.02
N GLU A 251 -11.28 -23.62 -14.29
CA GLU A 251 -12.69 -23.64 -14.72
C GLU A 251 -12.91 -22.83 -16.00
N ALA A 252 -12.32 -21.64 -16.10
CA ALA A 252 -12.37 -20.80 -17.30
C ALA A 252 -11.69 -21.48 -18.52
N GLU A 253 -10.56 -22.15 -18.32
CA GLU A 253 -9.83 -22.88 -19.36
C GLU A 253 -10.66 -24.07 -19.86
N ALA A 254 -11.32 -24.81 -18.96
CA ALA A 254 -12.21 -25.93 -19.32
C ALA A 254 -13.43 -25.49 -20.14
N LEU A 255 -13.94 -24.29 -19.89
CA LEU A 255 -15.06 -23.70 -20.64
C LEU A 255 -14.66 -23.06 -21.98
N SER A 256 -13.36 -22.86 -22.23
CA SER A 256 -12.85 -22.05 -23.34
C SER A 256 -13.20 -22.59 -24.74
N THR A 257 -13.51 -23.88 -24.85
CA THR A 257 -13.88 -24.55 -26.11
C THR A 257 -15.34 -24.98 -26.17
N SER A 258 -16.16 -24.60 -25.18
CA SER A 258 -17.58 -24.93 -25.14
C SER A 258 -18.34 -24.23 -26.26
N THR A 259 -19.25 -24.95 -26.90
CA THR A 259 -20.18 -24.42 -27.92
C THR A 259 -21.58 -24.15 -27.37
N ASP A 260 -21.83 -24.44 -26.08
CA ASP A 260 -23.03 -23.97 -25.40
C ASP A 260 -22.89 -22.49 -25.06
N TRP A 261 -23.14 -21.64 -26.05
CA TRP A 261 -22.89 -20.20 -25.97
C TRP A 261 -23.66 -19.53 -24.85
N GLY A 262 -24.88 -19.98 -24.56
CA GLY A 262 -25.77 -19.38 -23.58
C GLY A 262 -25.31 -19.65 -22.16
N ALA A 263 -25.25 -20.94 -21.78
CA ALA A 263 -24.87 -21.34 -20.44
C ALA A 263 -23.42 -20.95 -20.11
N THR A 264 -22.51 -21.13 -21.07
CA THR A 264 -21.08 -20.81 -20.87
C THR A 264 -20.86 -19.30 -20.68
N SER A 265 -21.60 -18.45 -21.40
CA SER A 265 -21.54 -16.99 -21.18
C SER A 265 -22.02 -16.61 -19.76
N ALA A 266 -23.02 -17.31 -19.22
CA ALA A 266 -23.47 -17.09 -17.85
C ALA A 266 -22.42 -17.56 -16.84
N ALA A 267 -21.81 -18.73 -17.08
CA ALA A 267 -20.72 -19.25 -16.25
C ALA A 267 -19.52 -18.28 -16.19
N TYR A 268 -19.07 -17.73 -17.32
CA TYR A 268 -17.98 -16.73 -17.33
C TYR A 268 -18.31 -15.45 -16.54
N ARG A 269 -19.59 -15.03 -16.49
CA ARG A 269 -19.99 -13.92 -15.60
C ARG A 269 -19.84 -14.30 -14.13
N GLY A 270 -20.31 -15.49 -13.75
CA GLY A 270 -20.14 -16.01 -12.39
C GLY A 270 -18.68 -16.14 -11.98
N LEU A 271 -17.81 -16.65 -12.88
CA LEU A 271 -16.37 -16.72 -12.65
C LEU A 271 -15.74 -15.34 -12.45
N MET A 272 -16.17 -14.33 -13.22
CA MET A 272 -15.71 -12.95 -13.06
C MET A 272 -16.12 -12.35 -11.71
N ASP A 273 -17.32 -12.67 -11.23
CA ASP A 273 -17.79 -12.19 -9.93
C ASP A 273 -17.02 -12.85 -8.78
N GLN A 274 -16.77 -14.17 -8.87
CA GLN A 274 -15.90 -14.89 -7.93
C GLN A 274 -14.46 -14.37 -7.97
N TRP A 275 -13.94 -14.05 -9.16
CA TRP A 275 -12.61 -13.46 -9.34
C TRP A 275 -12.47 -12.13 -8.58
N LYS A 276 -13.48 -11.26 -8.69
CA LYS A 276 -13.52 -9.99 -7.96
C LYS A 276 -13.63 -10.19 -6.46
N ALA A 277 -14.41 -11.19 -6.03
CA ALA A 277 -14.60 -11.53 -4.62
C ALA A 277 -13.36 -12.15 -3.95
N ALA A 278 -12.53 -12.88 -4.71
CA ALA A 278 -11.33 -13.54 -4.19
C ALA A 278 -10.25 -12.56 -3.67
N GLY A 279 -10.34 -11.27 -3.99
CA GLY A 279 -9.40 -10.26 -3.51
C GLY A 279 -8.10 -10.20 -4.32
N ARG A 280 -7.03 -9.70 -3.71
CA ARG A 280 -5.74 -9.45 -4.37
C ARG A 280 -4.61 -10.22 -3.71
N SER A 281 -3.74 -10.79 -4.54
CA SER A 281 -2.47 -11.38 -4.12
C SER A 281 -1.33 -10.38 -4.37
N SER A 282 -0.09 -10.85 -4.51
CA SER A 282 1.01 -9.98 -4.94
C SER A 282 0.70 -9.39 -6.32
N ARG A 283 1.12 -8.15 -6.59
CA ARG A 283 0.84 -7.48 -7.88
C ARG A 283 1.31 -8.31 -9.07
N LYS A 284 2.51 -8.91 -8.96
CA LYS A 284 3.09 -9.73 -10.02
C LYS A 284 2.29 -11.01 -10.27
N ASP A 285 1.85 -11.69 -9.22
CA ASP A 285 1.02 -12.89 -9.35
C ASP A 285 -0.37 -12.53 -9.92
N ASP A 286 -0.99 -11.46 -9.41
CA ASP A 286 -2.31 -11.01 -9.87
C ASP A 286 -2.34 -10.68 -11.37
N ASP A 287 -1.32 -9.97 -11.88
CA ASP A 287 -1.22 -9.61 -13.29
C ASP A 287 -1.11 -10.86 -14.18
N ALA A 288 -0.25 -11.81 -13.82
CA ALA A 288 -0.06 -13.06 -14.56
C ALA A 288 -1.30 -13.98 -14.52
N LEU A 289 -1.96 -14.08 -13.35
CA LEU A 289 -3.19 -14.85 -13.21
C LEU A 289 -4.33 -14.21 -14.04
N TRP A 290 -4.42 -12.87 -14.03
CA TRP A 290 -5.45 -12.16 -14.78
C TRP A 290 -5.30 -12.34 -16.29
N GLU A 291 -4.07 -12.27 -16.80
CA GLU A 291 -3.78 -12.52 -18.22
C GLU A 291 -4.27 -13.91 -18.65
N ARG A 292 -3.92 -14.95 -17.88
CA ARG A 292 -4.39 -16.32 -18.14
C ARG A 292 -5.91 -16.46 -18.12
N PHE A 293 -6.57 -15.86 -17.13
CA PHE A 293 -8.04 -15.87 -17.05
C PHE A 293 -8.68 -15.19 -18.26
N ARG A 294 -8.12 -14.04 -18.67
CA ARG A 294 -8.58 -13.27 -19.82
C ARG A 294 -8.37 -14.04 -21.12
N ASP A 295 -7.24 -14.70 -21.30
CA ASP A 295 -6.95 -15.48 -22.51
C ASP A 295 -7.95 -16.63 -22.69
N ALA A 296 -8.27 -17.34 -21.59
CA ALA A 296 -9.30 -18.38 -21.61
C ALA A 296 -10.68 -17.82 -21.98
N GLN A 297 -11.05 -16.67 -21.42
CA GLN A 297 -12.29 -15.97 -21.74
C GLN A 297 -12.32 -15.51 -23.22
N GLN A 298 -11.21 -14.92 -23.69
CA GLN A 298 -11.08 -14.37 -25.04
C GLN A 298 -11.27 -15.47 -26.10
N LYS A 299 -10.64 -16.64 -25.88
CA LYS A 299 -10.79 -17.81 -26.77
C LYS A 299 -12.25 -18.22 -26.97
N PHE A 300 -13.05 -18.27 -25.90
CA PHE A 300 -14.47 -18.60 -25.99
C PHE A 300 -15.28 -17.53 -26.76
N PHE A 301 -15.09 -16.25 -26.41
CA PHE A 301 -15.85 -15.17 -27.05
C PHE A 301 -15.46 -14.96 -28.52
N ASP A 302 -14.21 -15.20 -28.89
CA ASP A 302 -13.77 -15.19 -30.29
C ASP A 302 -14.39 -16.35 -31.06
N ALA A 303 -14.42 -17.57 -30.50
CA ALA A 303 -15.10 -18.71 -31.12
C ALA A 303 -16.61 -18.45 -31.31
N ARG A 304 -17.27 -17.87 -30.29
CA ARG A 304 -18.68 -17.47 -30.38
C ARG A 304 -18.91 -16.42 -31.47
N LYS A 305 -18.05 -15.41 -31.53
CA LYS A 305 -18.13 -14.35 -32.54
C LYS A 305 -17.96 -14.92 -33.94
N ALA A 306 -17.01 -15.83 -34.13
CA ALA A 306 -16.81 -16.53 -35.40
C ALA A 306 -18.03 -17.37 -35.80
N ALA A 307 -18.62 -18.12 -34.86
CA ALA A 307 -19.83 -18.91 -35.11
C ALA A 307 -21.04 -18.03 -35.50
N ASN A 308 -21.23 -16.91 -34.83
CA ASN A 308 -22.28 -15.95 -35.18
C ASN A 308 -22.03 -15.33 -36.57
N SER A 309 -20.78 -14.95 -36.88
CA SER A 309 -20.43 -14.39 -38.19
C SER A 309 -20.72 -15.37 -39.33
N ALA A 310 -20.36 -16.65 -39.14
CA ALA A 310 -20.65 -17.68 -40.13
C ALA A 310 -22.17 -17.88 -40.35
N MET A 311 -22.97 -17.84 -39.28
CA MET A 311 -24.43 -17.91 -39.38
C MET A 311 -25.04 -16.68 -40.06
N ASP A 312 -24.51 -15.48 -39.79
CA ASP A 312 -24.94 -14.25 -40.45
C ASP A 312 -24.60 -14.26 -41.95
N GLU A 313 -23.44 -14.80 -42.33
CA GLU A 313 -23.04 -15.02 -43.73
C GLU A 313 -23.97 -16.02 -44.42
N GLU A 314 -24.28 -17.16 -43.78
CA GLU A 314 -25.26 -18.14 -44.28
C GLU A 314 -26.62 -17.49 -44.52
N PHE A 315 -27.14 -16.75 -43.55
CA PHE A 315 -28.42 -16.06 -43.69
C PHE A 315 -28.39 -15.03 -44.83
N THR A 316 -27.29 -14.30 -44.99
CA THR A 316 -27.11 -13.34 -46.09
C THR A 316 -27.14 -14.03 -47.45
N GLU A 317 -26.55 -15.22 -47.57
CA GLU A 317 -26.61 -16.00 -48.81
C GLU A 317 -28.02 -16.57 -49.07
N ASN A 318 -28.67 -17.09 -48.03
CA ASN A 318 -30.07 -17.52 -48.10
C ASN A 318 -31.00 -16.39 -48.52
N LEU A 319 -30.74 -15.16 -48.07
CA LEU A 319 -31.49 -13.98 -48.48
C LEU A 319 -31.40 -13.76 -49.99
N LYS A 320 -30.21 -13.79 -50.58
CA LYS A 320 -30.03 -13.63 -52.03
C LYS A 320 -30.77 -14.71 -52.81
N GLN A 321 -30.68 -15.96 -52.35
CA GLN A 321 -31.37 -17.08 -52.97
C GLN A 321 -32.90 -16.92 -52.91
N LYS A 322 -33.44 -16.50 -51.75
CA LYS A 322 -34.87 -16.21 -51.59
C LYS A 322 -35.32 -15.01 -52.42
N GLU A 323 -34.50 -13.97 -52.56
CA GLU A 323 -34.80 -12.83 -53.43
C GLU A 323 -34.87 -13.24 -54.90
N ALA A 324 -33.91 -14.04 -55.38
CA ALA A 324 -33.94 -14.57 -56.75
C ALA A 324 -35.14 -15.51 -56.99
N LEU A 325 -35.58 -16.25 -55.98
CA LEU A 325 -36.78 -17.10 -56.06
C LEU A 325 -38.05 -16.24 -56.10
N LEU A 326 -38.13 -15.17 -55.31
CA LEU A 326 -39.24 -14.22 -55.32
C LEU A 326 -39.40 -13.56 -56.68
N GLU A 327 -38.32 -13.19 -57.36
CA GLU A 327 -38.41 -12.63 -58.72
C GLU A 327 -39.06 -13.63 -59.69
N LYS A 328 -38.74 -14.93 -59.58
CA LYS A 328 -39.38 -15.99 -60.38
C LYS A 328 -40.85 -16.18 -60.01
N ALA A 329 -41.17 -16.13 -58.72
CA ALA A 329 -42.54 -16.29 -58.22
C ALA A 329 -43.43 -15.11 -58.64
N GLU A 330 -42.91 -13.87 -58.53
CA GLU A 330 -43.61 -12.66 -58.94
C GLU A 330 -43.85 -12.62 -60.45
N ALA A 331 -42.97 -13.22 -61.25
CA ALA A 331 -43.14 -13.36 -62.69
C ALA A 331 -44.30 -14.30 -63.12
N ILE A 332 -44.89 -15.07 -62.18
CA ILE A 332 -46.12 -15.84 -62.43
C ILE A 332 -47.33 -14.90 -62.59
N LEU A 333 -47.22 -13.66 -62.08
CA LEU A 333 -48.28 -12.66 -62.17
C LEU A 333 -48.14 -11.81 -63.45
N PRO A 334 -49.25 -11.40 -64.09
CA PRO A 334 -50.64 -11.67 -63.72
C PRO A 334 -51.08 -13.10 -64.07
N VAL A 335 -52.01 -13.67 -63.27
CA VAL A 335 -52.49 -15.04 -63.45
C VAL A 335 -53.46 -15.13 -64.61
N THR A 336 -53.03 -15.74 -65.72
CA THR A 336 -53.88 -15.99 -66.89
C THR A 336 -54.43 -17.42 -66.93
N ASP A 337 -53.69 -18.38 -66.38
CA ASP A 337 -54.07 -19.79 -66.25
C ASP A 337 -53.75 -20.24 -64.82
N ILE A 338 -54.78 -20.57 -64.05
CA ILE A 338 -54.67 -20.92 -62.63
C ILE A 338 -53.91 -22.23 -62.44
N GLU A 339 -54.18 -23.25 -63.27
CA GLU A 339 -53.55 -24.57 -63.10
C GLU A 339 -52.07 -24.50 -63.48
N ALA A 340 -51.73 -23.77 -64.55
CA ALA A 340 -50.34 -23.51 -64.91
C ALA A 340 -49.60 -22.68 -63.84
N ALA A 341 -50.24 -21.64 -63.28
CA ALA A 341 -49.67 -20.83 -62.22
C ALA A 341 -49.41 -21.64 -60.94
N LYS A 342 -50.35 -22.50 -60.55
CA LYS A 342 -50.17 -23.41 -59.40
C LYS A 342 -49.06 -24.43 -59.65
N ALA A 343 -49.00 -25.03 -60.84
CA ALA A 343 -47.94 -25.95 -61.22
C ALA A 343 -46.55 -25.29 -61.22
N ALA A 344 -46.45 -24.01 -61.62
CA ALA A 344 -45.22 -23.24 -61.58
C ALA A 344 -44.83 -22.78 -60.15
N LEU A 345 -45.80 -22.46 -59.31
CA LEU A 345 -45.56 -22.00 -57.94
C LEU A 345 -45.06 -23.13 -57.01
N ARG A 346 -45.60 -24.35 -57.15
CA ARG A 346 -45.25 -25.49 -56.28
C ARG A 346 -43.74 -25.76 -56.15
N PRO A 347 -42.96 -25.93 -57.24
CA PRO A 347 -41.52 -26.16 -57.11
C PRO A 347 -40.77 -24.96 -56.52
N LEU A 348 -41.30 -23.74 -56.64
CA LEU A 348 -40.73 -22.55 -56.00
C LEU A 348 -41.00 -22.55 -54.50
N GLN A 349 -42.18 -22.99 -54.05
CA GLN A 349 -42.47 -23.18 -52.62
C GLN A 349 -41.53 -24.23 -51.99
N ASP A 350 -41.31 -25.35 -52.68
CA ASP A 350 -40.39 -26.39 -52.19
C ASP A 350 -38.95 -25.86 -52.04
N GLN A 351 -38.48 -25.09 -53.03
CA GLN A 351 -37.16 -24.45 -52.97
C GLN A 351 -37.10 -23.37 -51.88
N TRP A 352 -38.18 -22.61 -51.68
CA TRP A 352 -38.27 -21.58 -50.66
C TRP A 352 -38.11 -22.14 -49.24
N ASP A 353 -38.77 -23.27 -48.99
CA ASP A 353 -38.67 -23.98 -47.71
C ASP A 353 -37.28 -24.60 -47.51
N ALA A 354 -36.63 -25.04 -48.60
CA ALA A 354 -35.28 -25.62 -48.57
C ALA A 354 -34.15 -24.60 -48.28
N ILE A 355 -34.27 -23.34 -48.72
CA ILE A 355 -33.22 -22.30 -48.55
C ILE A 355 -33.02 -21.90 -47.08
N GLY A 356 -33.96 -22.20 -46.17
CA GLY A 356 -33.80 -21.92 -44.75
C GLY A 356 -34.07 -20.47 -44.36
N ARG A 357 -33.35 -19.96 -43.34
CA ARG A 357 -33.64 -18.66 -42.71
C ARG A 357 -32.85 -17.52 -43.35
N VAL A 358 -33.41 -16.31 -43.26
CA VAL A 358 -32.81 -15.05 -43.74
C VAL A 358 -32.51 -14.11 -42.56
N PRO A 359 -31.76 -13.01 -42.75
CA PRO A 359 -31.47 -12.06 -41.70
C PRO A 359 -32.75 -11.51 -41.10
N ARG A 360 -32.76 -11.32 -39.78
CA ARG A 360 -33.98 -11.01 -39.02
C ARG A 360 -34.75 -9.79 -39.51
N ASN A 361 -34.04 -8.79 -40.04
CA ASN A 361 -34.64 -7.56 -40.55
C ASN A 361 -35.39 -7.78 -41.88
N ASP A 362 -35.01 -8.80 -42.65
CA ASP A 362 -35.55 -9.08 -43.98
C ASP A 362 -36.69 -10.09 -43.96
N VAL A 363 -36.83 -10.89 -42.89
CA VAL A 363 -37.85 -11.94 -42.74
C VAL A 363 -39.23 -11.43 -43.15
N LYS A 364 -39.70 -10.32 -42.57
CA LYS A 364 -41.05 -9.79 -42.83
C LYS A 364 -41.23 -9.35 -44.29
N ARG A 365 -40.21 -8.74 -44.88
CA ARG A 365 -40.22 -8.24 -46.27
C ARG A 365 -40.28 -9.41 -47.24
N ILE A 366 -39.41 -10.40 -47.03
CA ILE A 366 -39.22 -11.56 -47.89
C ILE A 366 -40.45 -12.48 -47.82
N GLU A 367 -40.93 -12.82 -46.61
CA GLU A 367 -42.16 -13.60 -46.45
C GLU A 367 -43.40 -12.86 -46.97
N GLY A 368 -43.46 -11.53 -46.83
CA GLY A 368 -44.56 -10.72 -47.32
C GLY A 368 -44.70 -10.78 -48.84
N ARG A 369 -43.58 -10.73 -49.58
CA ARG A 369 -43.57 -10.86 -51.04
C ARG A 369 -44.06 -12.23 -51.51
N MET A 370 -43.60 -13.31 -50.88
CA MET A 370 -44.06 -14.67 -51.22
C MET A 370 -45.56 -14.82 -50.96
N ARG A 371 -46.04 -14.36 -49.79
CA ARG A 371 -47.48 -14.36 -49.47
C ARG A 371 -48.31 -13.59 -50.49
N ALA A 372 -47.83 -12.44 -50.97
CA ALA A 372 -48.56 -11.65 -51.95
C ALA A 372 -48.77 -12.41 -53.28
N VAL A 373 -47.77 -13.17 -53.73
CA VAL A 373 -47.89 -14.04 -54.92
C VAL A 373 -48.90 -15.17 -54.67
N GLU A 374 -48.79 -15.83 -53.52
CA GLU A 374 -49.71 -16.90 -53.12
C GLU A 374 -51.16 -16.41 -53.01
N GLU A 375 -51.35 -15.22 -52.43
CA GLU A 375 -52.65 -14.57 -52.28
C GLU A 375 -53.22 -14.14 -53.64
N ALA A 376 -52.41 -13.60 -54.54
CA ALA A 376 -52.85 -13.24 -55.89
C ALA A 376 -53.36 -14.46 -56.69
N ILE A 377 -52.66 -15.61 -56.60
CA ILE A 377 -53.10 -16.86 -57.25
C ILE A 377 -54.38 -17.39 -56.61
N ARG A 378 -54.47 -17.37 -55.28
CA ARG A 378 -55.68 -17.78 -54.55
C ARG A 378 -56.88 -16.92 -54.92
N ASN A 379 -56.71 -15.60 -54.95
CA ASN A 379 -57.77 -14.66 -55.31
C ASN A 379 -58.23 -14.86 -56.76
N ALA A 380 -57.31 -15.12 -57.70
CA ALA A 380 -57.66 -15.45 -59.08
C ALA A 380 -58.47 -16.76 -59.18
N GLU A 381 -58.11 -17.78 -58.40
CA GLU A 381 -58.86 -19.04 -58.29
C GLU A 381 -60.26 -18.80 -57.72
N GLU A 382 -60.38 -18.02 -56.64
CA GLU A 382 -61.66 -17.64 -56.04
C GLU A 382 -62.54 -16.83 -57.00
N GLU A 383 -61.98 -15.93 -57.81
CA GLU A 383 -62.73 -15.17 -58.80
C GLU A 383 -63.30 -16.06 -59.92
N VAL A 384 -62.51 -17.02 -60.42
CA VAL A 384 -62.98 -18.00 -61.41
C VAL A 384 -64.04 -18.91 -60.80
N TRP A 385 -63.84 -19.38 -59.57
CA TRP A 385 -64.86 -20.17 -58.85
C TRP A 385 -66.15 -19.38 -58.60
N ARG A 386 -66.05 -18.10 -58.22
CA ARG A 386 -67.21 -17.22 -58.00
C ARG A 386 -68.03 -17.04 -59.28
N LYS A 387 -67.37 -16.84 -60.43
CA LYS A 387 -68.02 -16.71 -61.74
C LYS A 387 -68.64 -18.03 -62.21
N SER A 388 -68.02 -19.15 -61.89
CA SER A 388 -68.49 -20.50 -62.26
C SER A 388 -69.38 -21.15 -61.18
N ASN A 389 -69.77 -20.42 -60.13
CA ASN A 389 -70.55 -20.97 -59.02
C ASN A 389 -71.91 -21.50 -59.52
N PRO A 390 -72.15 -22.81 -59.46
CA PRO A 390 -73.36 -23.44 -60.00
C PRO A 390 -74.64 -22.92 -59.34
N GLU A 391 -74.62 -22.60 -58.05
CA GLU A 391 -75.80 -22.09 -57.35
C GLU A 391 -76.14 -20.66 -57.73
N THR A 392 -75.13 -19.81 -57.94
CA THR A 392 -75.36 -18.42 -58.35
C THR A 392 -75.90 -18.38 -59.77
N LYS A 393 -75.36 -19.22 -60.66
CA LYS A 393 -75.86 -19.40 -62.02
C LYS A 393 -77.29 -19.96 -62.02
N ALA A 394 -77.57 -21.01 -61.23
CA ALA A 394 -78.91 -21.59 -61.12
C ALA A 394 -79.95 -20.62 -60.52
N ARG A 395 -79.57 -19.81 -59.52
CA ARG A 395 -80.47 -18.77 -58.96
C ARG A 395 -80.77 -17.68 -59.99
N ALA A 396 -79.77 -17.25 -60.75
CA ALA A 396 -79.96 -16.24 -61.79
C ALA A 396 -80.80 -16.77 -62.96
N GLU A 397 -80.55 -17.99 -63.41
CA GLU A 397 -81.37 -18.69 -64.42
C GLU A 397 -82.82 -18.88 -63.93
N GLY A 398 -83.03 -19.24 -62.65
CA GLY A 398 -84.37 -19.34 -62.06
C GLY A 398 -85.12 -18.00 -61.98
N MET A 399 -84.42 -16.91 -61.66
CA MET A 399 -85.00 -15.55 -61.62
C MET A 399 -85.31 -15.02 -63.03
N LEU A 400 -84.48 -15.34 -64.03
CA LEU A 400 -84.76 -15.06 -65.44
C LEU A 400 -86.04 -15.77 -65.89
N GLY A 401 -86.21 -17.05 -65.57
CA GLY A 401 -87.42 -17.80 -65.89
C GLY A 401 -88.70 -17.21 -65.25
N GLN A 402 -88.61 -16.69 -64.02
CA GLN A 402 -89.74 -16.00 -63.37
C GLN A 402 -90.09 -14.67 -64.04
N LEU A 403 -89.09 -13.91 -64.51
CA LEU A 403 -89.32 -12.66 -65.22
C LEU A 403 -89.91 -12.88 -66.62
N GLU A 404 -89.44 -13.91 -67.34
CA GLU A 404 -90.00 -14.30 -68.64
C GLU A 404 -91.47 -14.69 -68.50
N ALA A 405 -91.82 -15.50 -67.49
CA ALA A 405 -93.22 -15.87 -67.21
C ALA A 405 -94.10 -14.66 -66.85
N LEU A 406 -93.58 -13.68 -66.08
CA LEU A 406 -94.31 -12.45 -65.76
C LEU A 406 -94.53 -11.55 -66.98
N ILE A 407 -93.54 -11.46 -67.87
CA ILE A 407 -93.67 -10.71 -69.13
C ILE A 407 -94.74 -11.37 -70.00
N GLU A 408 -94.73 -12.70 -70.13
CA GLU A 408 -95.74 -13.45 -70.89
C GLU A 408 -97.15 -13.24 -70.32
N GLN A 409 -97.28 -13.20 -68.99
CA GLN A 409 -98.56 -12.92 -68.34
C GLN A 409 -99.03 -11.47 -68.58
N ILE A 410 -98.13 -10.49 -68.49
CA ILE A 410 -98.45 -9.10 -68.85
C ILE A 410 -98.82 -8.99 -70.33
N ASP A 411 -98.15 -9.71 -71.22
CA ASP A 411 -98.49 -9.76 -72.65
C ASP A 411 -99.89 -10.30 -72.89
N ALA A 412 -100.28 -11.37 -72.20
CA ALA A 412 -101.64 -11.90 -72.25
C ALA A 412 -102.68 -10.90 -71.72
N ASP A 413 -102.36 -10.15 -70.66
CA ASP A 413 -103.25 -9.14 -70.08
C ASP A 413 -103.34 -7.88 -70.97
N ILE A 414 -102.27 -7.50 -71.68
CA ILE A 414 -102.30 -6.44 -72.71
C ILE A 414 -103.28 -6.82 -73.82
N GLU A 415 -103.23 -8.06 -74.32
CA GLU A 415 -104.13 -8.52 -75.38
C GLU A 415 -105.60 -8.53 -74.93
N LYS A 416 -105.90 -8.86 -73.68
CA LYS A 416 -107.25 -8.71 -73.11
C LYS A 416 -107.68 -7.25 -73.00
N ALA A 417 -106.82 -6.37 -72.48
CA ALA A 417 -107.10 -4.94 -72.37
C ALA A 417 -107.37 -4.28 -73.75
N LYS A 418 -106.68 -4.74 -74.81
CA LYS A 418 -106.98 -4.35 -76.20
C LYS A 418 -108.36 -4.81 -76.65
N ALA A 419 -108.74 -6.04 -76.34
CA ALA A 419 -110.04 -6.60 -76.70
C ALA A 419 -111.21 -5.89 -76.00
N ASP A 420 -111.02 -5.49 -74.74
CA ASP A 420 -112.04 -4.82 -73.92
C ASP A 420 -112.10 -3.29 -74.15
N GLY A 421 -111.18 -2.72 -74.93
CA GLY A 421 -111.16 -1.29 -75.28
C GLY A 421 -110.75 -0.34 -74.15
N ASP A 422 -110.14 -0.86 -73.08
CA ASP A 422 -109.69 -0.08 -71.92
C ASP A 422 -108.30 0.52 -72.17
N GLN A 423 -108.27 1.72 -72.76
CA GLN A 423 -107.02 2.42 -73.07
C GLN A 423 -106.18 2.77 -71.83
N LYS A 424 -106.79 2.87 -70.64
CA LYS A 424 -106.06 3.25 -69.43
C LYS A 424 -105.24 2.08 -68.89
N SER A 425 -105.85 0.90 -68.78
CA SER A 425 -105.13 -0.31 -68.36
C SER A 425 -104.08 -0.76 -69.38
N LEU A 426 -104.32 -0.54 -70.67
CA LEU A 426 -103.34 -0.81 -71.72
C LEU A 426 -102.02 -0.04 -71.49
N ALA A 427 -102.08 1.27 -71.28
CA ALA A 427 -100.89 2.10 -71.09
C ALA A 427 -100.11 1.72 -69.81
N GLU A 428 -100.82 1.36 -68.75
CA GLU A 428 -100.21 0.88 -67.50
C GLU A 428 -99.52 -0.48 -67.69
N LEU A 429 -100.14 -1.42 -68.41
CA LEU A 429 -99.57 -2.74 -68.70
C LEU A 429 -98.38 -2.66 -69.67
N GLU A 430 -98.42 -1.82 -70.69
CA GLU A 430 -97.29 -1.59 -71.61
C GLU A 430 -96.09 -0.99 -70.87
N SER A 431 -96.32 -0.02 -69.98
CA SER A 431 -95.27 0.51 -69.10
C SER A 431 -94.77 -0.53 -68.11
N ALA A 432 -95.65 -1.38 -67.59
CA ALA A 432 -95.24 -2.46 -66.70
C ALA A 432 -94.34 -3.43 -67.47
N ARG A 433 -94.76 -3.87 -68.67
CA ARG A 433 -93.99 -4.75 -69.55
C ARG A 433 -92.62 -4.18 -69.86
N SER A 434 -92.52 -2.92 -70.29
CA SER A 434 -91.23 -2.30 -70.64
C SER A 434 -90.26 -2.31 -69.45
N ALA A 435 -90.75 -2.06 -68.24
CA ALA A 435 -89.94 -2.14 -67.03
C ALA A 435 -89.44 -3.57 -66.73
N ARG A 436 -90.25 -4.62 -66.97
CA ARG A 436 -89.84 -6.01 -66.75
C ARG A 436 -88.87 -6.48 -67.83
N VAL A 437 -89.06 -6.07 -69.09
CA VAL A 437 -88.11 -6.34 -70.18
C VAL A 437 -86.76 -5.68 -69.90
N ALA A 438 -86.76 -4.41 -69.48
CA ALA A 438 -85.51 -3.72 -69.11
C ALA A 438 -84.80 -4.40 -67.93
N TRP A 439 -85.55 -4.89 -66.95
CA TRP A 439 -84.97 -5.63 -65.82
C TRP A 439 -84.39 -6.98 -66.24
N LEU A 440 -85.07 -7.69 -67.15
CA LEU A 440 -84.60 -8.95 -67.72
C LEU A 440 -83.29 -8.78 -68.49
N GLU A 441 -83.18 -7.73 -69.32
CA GLU A 441 -81.92 -7.41 -70.03
C GLU A 441 -80.78 -7.10 -69.04
N GLN A 442 -81.08 -6.37 -67.98
CA GLN A 442 -80.08 -6.04 -66.94
C GLN A 442 -79.57 -7.29 -66.21
N ILE A 443 -80.42 -8.28 -65.97
CA ILE A 443 -80.00 -9.54 -65.34
C ILE A 443 -79.21 -10.40 -66.33
N LYS A 444 -79.64 -10.53 -67.60
CA LYS A 444 -78.89 -11.28 -68.62
C LYS A 444 -77.45 -10.74 -68.76
N ASN A 445 -77.29 -9.42 -68.80
CA ASN A 445 -75.98 -8.78 -68.88
C ASN A 445 -75.07 -8.94 -67.65
N ASN A 446 -75.62 -9.36 -66.50
CA ASN A 446 -74.85 -9.59 -65.26
C ASN A 446 -74.49 -11.07 -65.05
N VAL A 447 -75.07 -11.97 -65.85
CA VAL A 447 -74.90 -13.43 -65.74
C VAL A 447 -73.90 -13.96 -66.78
N ASP A 448 -73.83 -13.32 -67.94
CA ASP A 448 -72.76 -13.48 -68.94
C ASP A 448 -71.49 -12.71 -68.55
#